data_AF-A0A1V4MWF1-F1
#
_entry.id   AF-A0A1V4MWF1-F1
#
_cell.length_a   1.000
_cell.length_b   1.000
_cell.length_c   1.000
_cell.angle_alpha   90.00
_cell.angle_beta   90.00
_cell.angle_gamma   90.00
#
_symmetry.space_group_name_H-M   'P 1'
#
loop_
_entity.id
_entity.type
_entity.pdbx_description
1 polymer ?
#
loop_
_entity_poly.entity_id
_entity_poly.type
_entity_poly.pdbx_seq_one_letter_code
_entity_poly.pdbx_strand_id
1 'polypeptide(L)'
;MKHLMIPASWKSAAAMRKTIEDKEKENWSVVALGDISGANTLILADDGHRYEHQVIQIFWSLRSRVQDIIAEKQEEGWKVATVGACLGSTLMILKRVVDTAEKDRES
;
A
#
# COMPACT_ATOMS: atom_id res chain seq x y z
N MET A 1 -8.96 -14.34 9.11
CA MET A 1 -8.27 -13.07 8.89
C MET A 1 -7.14 -12.95 9.90
N LYS A 2 -5.90 -12.79 9.44
CA LYS A 2 -4.74 -12.57 10.31
C LYS A 2 -4.25 -11.14 10.11
N HIS A 3 -3.62 -10.57 11.14
CA HIS A 3 -3.06 -9.23 11.09
C HIS A 3 -1.59 -9.27 11.51
N LEU A 4 -0.79 -8.43 10.85
CA LEU A 4 0.61 -8.22 11.17
C LEU A 4 0.85 -6.72 11.33
N MET A 5 1.48 -6.34 12.43
CA MET A 5 1.88 -4.96 12.71
C MET A 5 3.39 -4.89 12.65
N ILE A 6 3.91 -4.06 11.75
CA ILE A 6 5.35 -3.85 11.59
C ILE A 6 5.66 -2.41 11.97
N PRO A 7 6.53 -2.17 12.97
CA PRO A 7 7.02 -0.83 13.27
C PRO A 7 7.65 -0.23 12.01
N ALA A 8 7.17 0.94 11.62
CA ALA A 8 7.66 1.67 10.45
C ALA A 8 8.93 2.45 10.77
N SER A 9 9.92 1.79 11.38
CA SER A 9 11.24 2.36 11.71
C SER A 9 12.16 2.47 10.49
N TRP A 10 11.62 2.32 9.28
CA TRP A 10 12.41 2.33 8.04
C TRP A 10 13.01 3.70 7.79
N LYS A 11 14.29 3.72 7.38
CA LYS A 11 15.05 4.96 7.10
C LYS A 11 14.69 5.61 5.75
N SER A 12 13.81 5.03 4.95
CA SER A 12 13.40 5.57 3.64
C SER A 12 12.12 4.93 3.09
N ALA A 13 11.46 5.63 2.14
CA ALA A 13 10.33 5.09 1.37
C ALA A 13 10.70 3.82 0.58
N ALA A 14 11.94 3.72 0.10
CA ALA A 14 12.44 2.53 -0.60
C ALA A 14 12.51 1.30 0.30
N ALA A 15 12.93 1.46 1.56
CA ALA A 15 12.95 0.38 2.54
C ALA A 15 11.54 -0.08 2.92
N MET A 16 10.58 0.86 3.02
CA MET A 16 9.17 0.51 3.20
C MET A 16 8.62 -0.26 1.99
N ARG A 17 8.87 0.22 0.76
CA ARG A 17 8.44 -0.47 -0.47
C ARG A 17 8.98 -1.90 -0.51
N LYS A 18 10.27 -2.11 -0.26
CA LYS A 18 10.86 -3.44 -0.20
C LYS A 18 10.17 -4.35 0.83
N THR A 19 9.83 -3.81 1.99
CA THR A 19 9.12 -4.56 3.03
C THR A 19 7.72 -4.98 2.57
N ILE A 20 7.02 -4.10 1.86
CA ILE A 20 5.71 -4.40 1.28
C ILE A 20 5.85 -5.49 0.22
N GLU A 21 6.79 -5.34 -0.74
CA GLU A 21 7.06 -6.34 -1.80
C GLU A 21 7.44 -7.72 -1.24
N ASP A 22 8.21 -7.77 -0.15
CA ASP A 22 8.55 -9.04 0.50
C ASP A 22 7.33 -9.66 1.20
N LYS A 23 6.42 -8.84 1.73
CA LYS A 23 5.19 -9.30 2.40
C LYS A 23 4.08 -9.69 1.44
N GLU A 24 4.01 -9.07 0.27
CA GLU A 24 3.14 -9.48 -0.84
C GLU A 24 3.39 -10.95 -1.24
N LYS A 25 4.67 -11.37 -1.30
CA LYS A 25 5.06 -12.77 -1.62
C LYS A 25 4.51 -13.79 -0.62
N GLU A 26 4.27 -13.34 0.61
CA GLU A 26 3.69 -14.10 1.70
C GLU A 26 2.14 -13.95 1.79
N ASN A 27 1.51 -13.34 0.78
CA ASN A 27 0.06 -13.03 0.70
C ASN A 27 -0.45 -12.01 1.72
N TRP A 28 0.42 -11.11 2.20
CA TRP A 28 -0.02 -10.01 3.06
C TRP A 28 -0.38 -8.77 2.24
N SER A 29 -1.43 -8.07 2.68
CA SER A 29 -1.89 -6.83 2.08
C SER A 29 -1.84 -5.67 3.05
N VAL A 30 -1.29 -4.53 2.62
CA VAL A 30 -1.36 -3.29 3.38
C VAL A 30 -2.82 -2.87 3.58
N VAL A 31 -3.18 -2.55 4.82
CA VAL A 31 -4.49 -2.02 5.20
C VAL A 31 -4.41 -0.66 5.88
N ALA A 32 -3.30 -0.33 6.54
CA ALA A 32 -3.10 0.98 7.13
C ALA A 32 -1.61 1.29 7.34
N LEU A 33 -1.32 2.59 7.38
CA LEU A 33 -0.06 3.15 7.84
C LEU A 33 -0.41 4.37 8.70
N GLY A 34 -0.03 4.34 9.98
CA GLY A 34 -0.36 5.43 10.89
C GLY A 34 0.48 5.42 12.16
N ASP A 35 0.42 6.51 12.90
CA ASP A 35 1.05 6.61 14.23
C ASP A 35 0.22 5.82 15.24
N ILE A 36 0.84 4.81 15.86
CA ILE A 36 0.27 4.01 16.94
C ILE A 36 1.23 4.13 18.13
N SER A 37 0.75 4.79 19.18
CA SER A 37 1.49 4.99 20.44
C SER A 37 2.85 5.66 20.28
N GLY A 38 2.97 6.63 19.36
CA GLY A 38 4.19 7.40 19.13
C GLY A 38 5.17 6.75 18.15
N ALA A 39 4.74 5.69 17.46
CA ALA A 39 5.50 5.04 16.42
C ALA A 39 4.63 4.83 15.18
N ASN A 40 5.11 5.30 14.02
CA ASN A 40 4.52 4.92 12.75
C ASN A 40 4.54 3.39 12.63
N THR A 41 3.40 2.80 12.28
CA THR A 41 3.19 1.36 12.20
C THR A 41 2.49 1.04 10.89
N LEU A 42 3.04 0.08 10.15
CA LEU A 42 2.41 -0.51 8.98
C LEU A 42 1.56 -1.70 9.43
N ILE A 43 0.29 -1.69 9.07
CA ILE A 43 -0.64 -2.78 9.36
C ILE A 43 -0.89 -3.53 8.06
N LEU A 44 -0.68 -4.84 8.12
CA LEU A 44 -1.01 -5.76 7.04
C LEU A 44 -2.08 -6.75 7.47
N ALA A 45 -2.87 -7.22 6.51
CA ALA A 45 -3.87 -8.26 6.70
C ALA A 45 -3.68 -9.37 5.66
N ASP A 46 -3.90 -10.60 6.10
CA ASP A 46 -4.13 -11.76 5.24
C ASP A 46 -5.64 -12.07 5.32
N ASP A 47 -6.32 -11.68 4.25
CA ASP A 47 -7.77 -11.83 4.06
C ASP A 47 -8.13 -12.90 3.02
N GLY A 48 -7.14 -13.70 2.59
CA GLY A 48 -7.32 -14.74 1.59
C GLY A 48 -7.23 -14.29 0.12
N HIS A 49 -6.94 -13.00 -0.16
CA HIS A 49 -6.67 -12.51 -1.51
C HIS A 49 -5.20 -12.14 -1.69
N ARG A 50 -4.69 -12.30 -2.90
CA ARG A 50 -3.39 -11.79 -3.32
C ARG A 50 -3.54 -10.39 -3.88
N TYR A 51 -2.68 -9.49 -3.40
CA TYR A 51 -2.67 -8.09 -3.83
C TYR A 51 -1.28 -7.72 -4.34
N GLU A 52 -1.27 -6.82 -5.32
CA GLU A 52 -0.11 -5.97 -5.64
C GLU A 52 -0.27 -4.64 -4.91
N HIS A 53 0.82 -4.04 -4.45
CA HIS A 53 0.84 -2.68 -3.91
C HIS A 53 1.69 -1.74 -4.76
N GLN A 54 1.27 -0.48 -4.80
CA GLN A 54 2.04 0.60 -5.39
C GLN A 54 2.24 1.71 -4.36
N VAL A 55 3.50 2.03 -4.07
CA VAL A 55 3.87 3.14 -3.17
C VAL A 55 4.15 4.39 -3.99
N ILE A 56 3.38 5.45 -3.76
CA ILE A 56 3.52 6.76 -4.39
C ILE A 56 3.96 7.78 -3.33
N GLN A 57 5.07 8.46 -3.58
CA GLN A 57 5.54 9.54 -2.73
C GLN A 57 4.87 10.85 -3.14
N ILE A 58 4.11 11.45 -2.24
CA ILE A 58 3.42 12.71 -2.45
C ILE A 58 4.34 13.85 -2.02
N PHE A 59 4.96 14.47 -3.02
CA PHE A 59 5.70 15.72 -2.86
C PHE A 59 4.75 16.91 -2.83
N TRP A 60 5.23 18.07 -2.36
CA TRP A 60 4.44 19.30 -2.32
C TRP A 60 3.85 19.68 -3.69
N SER A 61 4.62 19.47 -4.77
CA SER A 61 4.19 19.72 -6.15
C SER A 61 3.05 18.82 -6.63
N LEU A 62 2.90 17.62 -6.04
CA LEU A 62 1.85 16.67 -6.40
C LEU A 62 0.59 16.84 -5.55
N ARG A 63 0.61 17.66 -4.49
CA ARG A 63 -0.50 17.81 -3.55
C ARG A 63 -1.81 18.21 -4.22
N SER A 64 -1.75 19.10 -5.22
CA SER A 64 -2.93 19.55 -5.97
C SER A 64 -3.47 18.50 -6.96
N ARG A 65 -2.65 17.50 -7.32
CA ARG A 65 -2.98 16.45 -8.31
C ARG A 65 -3.29 15.10 -7.67
N VAL A 66 -3.34 15.01 -6.34
CA VAL A 66 -3.59 13.73 -5.65
C VAL A 66 -4.92 13.12 -6.07
N GLN A 67 -5.95 13.95 -6.25
CA GLN A 67 -7.26 13.48 -6.71
C GLN A 67 -7.18 12.89 -8.13
N ASP A 68 -6.50 13.58 -9.05
CA ASP A 68 -6.31 13.10 -10.42
C ASP A 68 -5.55 11.77 -10.43
N ILE A 69 -4.46 11.66 -9.66
CA ILE A 69 -3.67 10.43 -9.55
C ILE A 69 -4.53 9.27 -9.02
N ILE A 70 -5.39 9.52 -8.03
CA ILE A 70 -6.29 8.51 -7.49
C ILE A 70 -7.29 8.08 -8.57
N ALA A 71 -7.89 9.03 -9.30
CA ALA A 71 -8.86 8.73 -10.36
C ALA A 71 -8.23 7.89 -11.48
N GLU A 72 -7.08 8.33 -12.00
CA GLU A 72 -6.30 7.60 -13.02
C GLU A 72 -5.98 6.17 -12.55
N LYS A 73 -5.55 6.02 -11.29
CA LYS A 73 -5.20 4.69 -10.74
C LYS A 73 -6.42 3.82 -10.47
N GLN A 74 -7.57 4.42 -10.13
CA GLN A 74 -8.81 3.68 -9.97
C GLN A 74 -9.32 3.10 -11.29
N GLU A 75 -9.14 3.80 -12.42
CA GLU A 75 -9.44 3.27 -13.75
C GLU A 75 -8.57 2.04 -14.10
N GLU A 76 -7.33 2.00 -13.61
CA GLU A 76 -6.41 0.85 -13.71
C GLU A 76 -6.71 -0.30 -12.70
N GLY A 77 -7.77 -0.16 -11.88
CA GLY A 77 -8.20 -1.14 -10.88
C GLY A 77 -7.52 -1.01 -9.52
N TRP A 78 -6.71 0.01 -9.29
CA TRP A 78 -6.09 0.26 -7.98
C TRP A 78 -7.07 0.90 -7.00
N LYS A 79 -6.90 0.58 -5.72
CA LYS A 79 -7.65 1.19 -4.62
C LYS A 79 -6.66 1.77 -3.61
N VAL A 80 -6.98 2.95 -3.07
CA VAL A 80 -6.17 3.52 -1.99
C VAL A 80 -6.28 2.62 -0.76
N ALA A 81 -5.14 2.08 -0.32
CA ALA A 81 -5.05 1.32 0.91
C ALA A 81 -4.86 2.26 2.11
N THR A 82 -3.93 3.20 2.01
CA THR A 82 -3.63 4.14 3.09
C THR A 82 -2.83 5.34 2.59
N VAL A 83 -2.88 6.45 3.33
CA VAL A 83 -2.00 7.60 3.17
C VAL A 83 -1.39 7.91 4.54
N GLY A 84 -0.07 8.04 4.63
CA GLY A 84 0.60 8.23 5.91
C GLY A 84 1.96 8.88 5.80
N ALA A 85 2.46 9.42 6.91
CA ALA A 85 3.78 10.03 6.97
C ALA A 85 4.88 8.95 6.99
N CYS A 86 5.95 9.20 6.23
CA CYS A 86 7.18 8.41 6.27
C CYS A 86 8.38 9.36 6.10
N LEU A 87 9.12 9.58 7.19
CA LEU A 87 10.38 10.33 7.26
C LEU A 87 10.49 11.51 6.28
N GLY A 88 9.76 12.61 6.56
CA GLY A 88 9.83 13.84 5.77
C GLY A 88 9.05 13.80 4.46
N SER A 89 8.29 12.74 4.19
CA SER A 89 7.39 12.64 3.06
C SER A 89 6.02 12.07 3.46
N THR A 90 5.02 12.31 2.63
CA THR A 90 3.74 11.60 2.71
C THR A 90 3.73 10.51 1.65
N LEU A 91 3.38 9.29 2.03
CA LEU A 91 3.24 8.17 1.12
C LEU A 91 1.76 7.83 0.97
N MET A 92 1.36 7.63 -0.28
CA MET A 92 0.11 6.98 -0.62
C MET A 92 0.42 5.55 -1.05
N ILE A 93 -0.23 4.57 -0.44
CA ILE A 93 -0.13 3.17 -0.81
C ILE A 93 -1.44 2.78 -1.47
N LEU A 94 -1.33 2.31 -2.71
CA LEU A 94 -2.42 1.72 -3.47
C LEU A 94 -2.31 0.20 -3.42
N LYS A 95 -3.44 -0.50 -3.58
CA LYS A 95 -3.49 -1.96 -3.72
C LYS A 95 -4.46 -2.38 -4.80
N ARG A 96 -4.19 -3.51 -5.45
CA ARG A 96 -5.09 -4.13 -6.46
C ARG A 96 -5.08 -5.64 -6.27
N VAL A 97 -6.25 -6.27 -6.44
CA VAL A 97 -6.38 -7.74 -6.38
C VAL A 97 -5.77 -8.36 -7.64
N VAL A 98 -5.00 -9.43 -7.48
CA VAL A 98 -4.34 -10.15 -8.59
C VAL A 98 -5.11 -11.42 -8.97
N ASP A 99 -5.92 -11.96 -8.05
CA ASP A 99 -6.62 -13.25 -8.21
C ASP A 99 -7.71 -13.25 -9.30
N THR A 100 -8.03 -12.09 -9.89
CA THR A 100 -8.97 -11.98 -11.02
C THR A 100 -8.38 -12.39 -12.37
N ALA A 101 -7.07 -12.61 -12.50
CA ALA A 101 -6.46 -12.95 -13.80
C ALA A 101 -6.59 -14.44 -14.19
N GLU A 102 -6.87 -15.35 -13.27
CA GLU A 102 -6.96 -16.79 -13.57
C GLU A 102 -8.40 -17.27 -13.86
N LYS A 103 -9.44 -16.62 -13.30
CA LYS A 103 -10.83 -17.06 -13.53
C LYS A 103 -11.41 -16.69 -14.89
N ASP A 104 -10.90 -15.65 -15.55
CA ASP A 104 -11.41 -15.19 -16.85
C ASP A 104 -10.70 -15.87 -18.04
N ARG A 105 -9.76 -16.81 -17.80
CA ARG A 105 -9.13 -17.63 -18.85
C ARG A 105 -9.72 -19.03 -19.00
N GLU A 106 -10.69 -19.39 -18.16
CA GLU A 106 -11.37 -20.69 -18.18
C GLU A 106 -12.88 -20.60 -18.43
N SER A 107 -13.40 -19.45 -18.88
CA SER A 107 -14.81 -19.29 -19.29
C SER A 107 -14.96 -19.10 -20.79
#